data_AF-A0A4S8KQK1-F1
#
_entry.id   AF-A0A4S8KQK1-F1
#
_cell.length_a   1.000
_cell.length_b   1.000
_cell.length_c   1.000
_cell.angle_alpha   90.00
_cell.angle_beta   90.00
_cell.angle_gamma   90.00
#
_symmetry.space_group_name_H-M   'P 1'
#
loop_
_entity.id
_entity.type
_entity.pdbx_description
1 polymer ?
#
loop_
_entity_poly.entity_id
_entity_poly.type
_entity_poly.pdbx_seq_one_letter_code
_entity_poly.pdbx_strand_id
1 'polypeptide(L)'
;EVYHDILKVVFGSLQKPAKIGECINCTDEVTRVLFPGISYAGLDGEEAWAYPCSRAANANFPYPHCLVLHHELDLITGVFPLQTTASMVSVFCRARVAPTATEKSNILKLVGLHDVANFFWSLLHSDPYKVISYDALHKDDLGKFSKHIYPVLVRVIKEVGLAGKLDQK
;
A
#
# COMPACT_ATOMS: atom_id res chain seq x y z
N GLU A 1 -14.68 2.34 -2.52
CA GLU A 1 -15.78 2.30 -1.54
C GLU A 1 -15.99 0.87 -1.07
N VAL A 2 -16.48 -0.02 -1.94
CA VAL A 2 -16.76 -1.45 -1.63
C VAL A 2 -15.66 -2.20 -0.87
N TYR A 3 -14.37 -2.03 -1.21
CA TYR A 3 -13.27 -2.73 -0.53
C TYR A 3 -13.25 -2.47 0.99
N HIS A 4 -13.28 -1.20 1.41
CA HIS A 4 -13.22 -0.83 2.83
C HIS A 4 -14.54 -1.09 3.56
N ASP A 5 -15.67 -1.05 2.85
CA ASP A 5 -16.97 -1.44 3.41
C ASP A 5 -17.02 -2.95 3.71
N ILE A 6 -16.49 -3.79 2.83
CA ILE A 6 -16.36 -5.24 3.08
C ILE A 6 -15.44 -5.49 4.27
N LEU A 7 -14.28 -4.83 4.33
CA LEU A 7 -13.37 -4.97 5.48
C LEU A 7 -14.04 -4.60 6.80
N LYS A 8 -14.90 -3.56 6.80
CA LYS A 8 -15.68 -3.18 7.97
C LYS A 8 -16.67 -4.28 8.40
N VAL A 9 -17.28 -5.00 7.45
CA VAL A 9 -18.15 -6.13 7.77
C VAL A 9 -17.33 -7.31 8.32
N VAL A 10 -16.23 -7.65 7.67
CA VAL A 10 -15.40 -8.83 8.02
C VAL A 10 -14.67 -8.62 9.35
N PHE A 11 -14.08 -7.45 9.56
CA PHE A 11 -13.21 -7.15 10.69
C PHE A 11 -13.84 -6.18 11.70
N GLY A 12 -15.11 -5.81 11.54
CA GLY A 12 -15.78 -4.85 12.42
C GLY A 12 -15.79 -5.27 13.89
N SER A 13 -15.85 -6.58 14.15
CA SER A 13 -15.75 -7.14 15.51
C SER A 13 -14.42 -6.82 16.21
N LEU A 14 -13.35 -6.57 15.46
CA LEU A 14 -12.02 -6.27 16.01
C LEU A 14 -11.87 -4.81 16.45
N GLN A 15 -12.74 -3.89 16.04
CA GLN A 15 -12.60 -2.46 16.33
C GLN A 15 -12.61 -2.15 17.82
N LYS A 16 -13.49 -2.80 18.58
CA LYS A 16 -13.58 -2.62 20.03
C LYS A 16 -12.35 -3.22 20.74
N PRO A 17 -12.01 -4.52 20.56
CA PRO A 17 -10.78 -5.10 21.09
C PRO A 17 -9.51 -4.34 20.71
N ALA A 18 -9.41 -3.81 19.48
CA ALA A 18 -8.24 -3.03 19.04
C ALA A 18 -8.01 -1.77 19.88
N LYS A 19 -9.07 -1.22 20.49
CA LYS A 19 -9.02 -0.01 21.32
C LYS A 19 -8.85 -0.30 22.81
N ILE A 20 -9.57 -1.30 23.34
CA ILE A 20 -9.63 -1.55 24.79
C ILE A 20 -8.89 -2.81 25.23
N GLY A 21 -8.39 -3.61 24.28
CA GLY A 21 -7.80 -4.91 24.52
C GLY A 21 -8.83 -6.01 24.77
N GLU A 22 -8.39 -7.25 24.65
CA GLU A 22 -9.16 -8.44 24.98
C GLU A 22 -8.29 -9.41 25.79
N CYS A 23 -8.83 -9.89 26.91
CA CYS A 23 -8.17 -10.90 27.73
C CYS A 23 -8.30 -12.26 27.05
N ILE A 24 -7.16 -12.86 26.70
CA ILE A 24 -7.09 -14.16 26.05
C ILE A 24 -6.24 -15.09 26.92
N ASN A 25 -6.78 -16.26 27.20
CA ASN A 25 -6.02 -17.34 27.83
C ASN A 25 -5.16 -18.01 26.76
N CYS A 26 -3.86 -17.86 26.89
CA CYS A 26 -2.90 -18.46 25.97
C CYS A 26 -2.63 -19.92 26.32
N THR A 27 -1.99 -20.64 25.40
CA THR A 27 -1.66 -22.07 25.55
C THR A 27 -0.67 -22.37 26.68
N ASP A 28 0.05 -21.37 27.17
CA ASP A 28 0.94 -21.46 28.32
C ASP A 28 0.24 -21.14 29.66
N GLU A 29 -1.10 -21.16 29.67
CA GLU A 29 -1.95 -20.89 30.84
C GLU A 29 -1.82 -19.46 31.40
N VAL A 30 -1.15 -18.56 30.68
CA VAL A 30 -1.04 -17.14 31.04
C VAL A 30 -2.11 -16.34 30.32
N THR A 31 -2.94 -15.62 31.08
CA THR A 31 -3.87 -14.64 30.52
C THR A 31 -3.12 -13.39 30.07
N ARG A 32 -3.29 -13.00 28.81
CA ARG A 32 -2.73 -11.78 28.24
C ARG A 32 -3.82 -10.86 27.72
N VAL A 33 -3.59 -9.55 27.80
CA VAL A 33 -4.44 -8.57 27.11
C VAL A 33 -3.83 -8.34 25.73
N LEU A 34 -4.55 -8.76 24.69
CA LEU A 34 -4.14 -8.60 23.30
C LEU A 34 -4.93 -7.47 22.63
N PHE A 35 -4.25 -6.73 21.77
CA PHE A 35 -4.81 -5.63 21.00
C PHE A 35 -4.68 -5.97 19.52
N PRO A 36 -5.78 -6.38 18.84
CA PRO A 36 -5.69 -6.74 17.43
C PRO A 36 -5.30 -5.53 16.58
N GLY A 37 -4.44 -5.81 15.61
CA GLY A 37 -4.00 -4.90 14.57
C GLY A 37 -3.44 -5.70 13.40
N ILE A 38 -3.26 -5.05 12.26
CA ILE A 38 -2.62 -5.65 11.10
C ILE A 38 -1.17 -5.21 11.12
N SER A 39 -0.26 -6.16 11.33
CA SER A 39 1.19 -5.92 11.41
C SER A 39 1.91 -6.09 10.07
N TYR A 40 1.30 -6.82 9.13
CA TYR A 40 1.87 -7.14 7.83
C TYR A 40 0.75 -7.39 6.82
N ALA A 41 0.89 -6.86 5.61
CA ALA A 41 -0.01 -7.12 4.49
C ALA A 41 0.83 -7.43 3.25
N GLY A 42 0.86 -8.70 2.85
CA GLY A 42 1.40 -9.13 1.56
C GLY A 42 0.36 -8.87 0.49
N LEU A 43 0.61 -7.90 -0.39
CA LEU A 43 -0.36 -7.40 -1.35
C LEU A 43 0.25 -7.39 -2.74
N ASP A 44 -0.57 -7.71 -3.75
CA ASP A 44 -0.18 -7.48 -5.13
C ASP A 44 -0.20 -5.98 -5.49
N GLY A 45 0.15 -5.66 -6.73
CA GLY A 45 0.23 -4.28 -7.18
C GLY A 45 -1.10 -3.52 -7.05
N GLU A 46 -2.23 -4.16 -7.32
CA GLU A 46 -3.55 -3.55 -7.30
C GLU A 46 -4.07 -3.36 -5.87
N GLU A 47 -3.87 -4.38 -5.04
CA GLU A 47 -4.25 -4.34 -3.65
C GLU A 47 -3.41 -3.35 -2.84
N ALA A 48 -2.11 -3.20 -3.16
CA ALA A 48 -1.19 -2.30 -2.46
C ALA A 48 -1.60 -0.82 -2.52
N TRP A 49 -2.43 -0.40 -3.47
CA TRP A 49 -3.00 0.96 -3.48
C TRP A 49 -4.45 1.03 -2.97
N ALA A 50 -5.25 -0.02 -3.17
CA ALA A 50 -6.60 -0.08 -2.60
C ALA A 50 -6.57 -0.10 -1.06
N TYR A 51 -5.60 -0.83 -0.50
CA TYR A 51 -5.40 -1.02 0.94
C TYR A 51 -5.18 0.30 1.73
N PRO A 52 -4.27 1.20 1.32
CA PRO A 52 -4.09 2.52 1.94
C PRO A 52 -5.03 3.62 1.41
N CYS A 53 -5.92 3.30 0.44
CA CYS A 53 -6.72 4.25 -0.33
C CYS A 53 -5.87 5.22 -1.19
N SER A 54 -4.74 4.78 -1.75
CA SER A 54 -3.89 5.60 -2.61
C SER A 54 -4.29 5.52 -4.08
N ARG A 55 -3.90 6.54 -4.87
CA ARG A 55 -4.23 6.70 -6.30
C ARG A 55 -3.26 5.98 -7.25
N ALA A 56 -2.34 5.18 -6.72
CA ALA A 56 -1.35 4.44 -7.49
C ALA A 56 -0.61 5.32 -8.51
N ALA A 57 -0.35 4.79 -9.71
CA ALA A 57 0.33 5.47 -10.82
C ALA A 57 -0.36 6.78 -11.29
N ASN A 58 -1.63 7.02 -10.93
CA ASN A 58 -2.32 8.27 -11.26
C ASN A 58 -2.07 9.39 -10.24
N ALA A 59 -1.22 9.16 -9.23
CA ALA A 59 -0.83 10.13 -8.23
C ALA A 59 0.50 10.81 -8.57
N ASN A 60 0.67 12.05 -8.10
CA ASN A 60 1.99 12.68 -8.06
C ASN A 60 2.95 11.93 -7.10
N PHE A 61 2.38 11.30 -6.06
CA PHE A 61 3.06 10.48 -5.07
C PHE A 61 2.50 9.06 -5.12
N PRO A 62 2.98 8.22 -6.06
CA PRO A 62 2.34 6.94 -6.37
C PRO A 62 2.63 5.83 -5.34
N TYR A 63 3.69 5.96 -4.56
CA TYR A 63 4.07 4.95 -3.57
C TYR A 63 3.33 5.18 -2.24
N PRO A 64 2.69 4.16 -1.65
CA PRO A 64 1.85 4.35 -0.46
C PRO A 64 2.62 4.54 0.84
N HIS A 65 3.89 4.13 0.92
CA HIS A 65 4.67 4.20 2.16
C HIS A 65 5.37 5.55 2.36
N CYS A 66 5.70 6.28 1.28
CA CYS A 66 6.34 7.59 1.37
C CYS A 66 5.89 8.55 0.26
N LEU A 67 6.20 9.84 0.42
CA LEU A 67 5.90 10.91 -0.53
C LEU A 67 7.03 11.07 -1.56
N VAL A 68 7.37 10.00 -2.27
CA VAL A 68 8.27 10.04 -3.44
C VAL A 68 7.50 10.51 -4.67
N LEU A 69 8.07 11.43 -5.45
CA LEU A 69 7.43 11.90 -6.68
C LEU A 69 7.46 10.84 -7.77
N HIS A 70 6.49 10.89 -8.69
CA HIS A 70 6.39 9.92 -9.77
C HIS A 70 7.68 9.81 -10.61
N HIS A 71 8.37 10.92 -10.87
CA HIS A 71 9.62 10.93 -11.64
C HIS A 71 10.88 10.61 -10.82
N GLU A 72 10.73 10.33 -9.54
CA GLU A 72 11.81 9.96 -8.61
C GLU A 72 11.69 8.50 -8.14
N LEU A 73 10.75 7.73 -8.69
CA LEU A 73 10.51 6.34 -8.31
C LEU A 73 11.70 5.41 -8.57
N ASP A 74 12.59 5.78 -9.49
CA ASP A 74 13.82 5.07 -9.80
C ASP A 74 14.95 5.35 -8.78
N LEU A 75 14.79 6.35 -7.91
CA LEU A 75 15.75 6.68 -6.86
C LEU A 75 15.62 5.71 -5.66
N ILE A 76 16.11 4.48 -5.84
CA ILE A 76 16.03 3.41 -4.84
C ILE A 76 16.78 3.68 -3.52
N THR A 77 17.73 4.63 -3.52
CA THR A 77 18.46 5.09 -2.32
C THR A 77 17.94 6.41 -1.78
N GLY A 78 16.86 6.95 -2.36
CA GLY A 78 16.26 8.20 -1.93
C GLY A 78 15.61 8.08 -0.55
N VAL A 79 15.62 9.18 0.20
CA VAL A 79 14.92 9.29 1.48
C VAL A 79 13.78 10.27 1.31
N PHE A 80 12.56 9.80 1.50
CA PHE A 80 11.35 10.59 1.29
C PHE A 80 10.48 10.59 2.55
N PRO A 81 9.68 11.65 2.79
CA PRO A 81 8.80 11.71 3.95
C PRO A 81 7.84 10.53 4.00
N LEU A 82 7.77 9.85 5.14
CA LEU A 82 6.88 8.70 5.32
C LEU A 82 5.41 9.13 5.44
N GLN A 83 4.52 8.33 4.87
CA GLN A 83 3.10 8.42 5.13
C GLN A 83 2.77 7.67 6.42
N THR A 84 1.87 8.22 7.23
CA THR A 84 1.46 7.62 8.51
C THR A 84 -0.04 7.75 8.65
N THR A 85 -0.63 6.91 9.49
CA THR A 85 -2.06 7.02 9.83
C THR A 85 -2.42 8.43 10.31
N ALA A 86 -1.62 9.00 11.22
CA ALA A 86 -1.87 10.33 11.75
C ALA A 86 -1.84 11.42 10.67
N SER A 87 -0.81 11.41 9.81
CA SER A 87 -0.69 12.41 8.74
C SER A 87 -1.81 12.29 7.72
N MET A 88 -2.15 11.07 7.30
CA MET A 88 -3.19 10.84 6.28
C MET A 88 -4.60 11.11 6.80
N VAL A 89 -4.91 10.76 8.05
CA VAL A 89 -6.17 11.15 8.70
C VAL A 89 -6.30 12.67 8.77
N SER A 90 -5.22 13.38 9.15
CA SER A 90 -5.22 14.84 9.20
C SER A 90 -5.49 15.46 7.82
N VAL A 91 -4.84 14.97 6.76
CA VAL A 91 -5.10 15.45 5.40
C VAL A 91 -6.53 15.14 4.95
N PHE A 92 -7.03 13.94 5.25
CA PHE A 92 -8.38 13.53 4.91
C PHE A 92 -9.44 14.40 5.60
N CYS A 93 -9.32 14.65 6.91
CA CYS A 93 -10.22 15.53 7.65
C CYS A 93 -10.20 16.95 7.10
N ARG A 94 -9.01 17.50 6.82
CA ARG A 94 -8.87 18.82 6.19
C ARG A 94 -9.55 18.89 4.82
N ALA A 95 -9.41 17.84 4.00
CA ALA A 95 -10.06 17.77 2.70
C ALA A 95 -11.60 17.69 2.83
N ARG A 96 -12.11 16.98 3.84
CA ARG A 96 -13.55 16.82 4.08
C ARG A 96 -14.26 18.09 4.52
N VAL A 97 -13.55 19.02 5.16
CA VAL A 97 -14.08 20.33 5.56
C VAL A 97 -13.80 21.44 4.54
N ALA A 98 -13.15 21.12 3.41
CA ALA A 98 -12.87 22.12 2.37
C ALA A 98 -14.18 22.66 1.75
N PRO A 99 -14.27 23.97 1.48
CA PRO A 99 -15.49 24.61 0.99
C PRO A 99 -15.91 24.17 -0.42
N THR A 100 -14.97 23.68 -1.23
CA THR A 100 -15.25 23.26 -2.62
C THR A 100 -14.76 21.86 -2.91
N ALA A 101 -15.44 21.17 -3.83
CA ALA A 101 -15.02 19.86 -4.33
C ALA A 101 -13.64 19.92 -5.02
N THR A 102 -13.33 21.03 -5.69
CA THR A 102 -12.02 21.27 -6.32
C THR A 102 -10.92 21.34 -5.27
N GLU A 103 -11.12 22.12 -4.21
CA GLU A 103 -10.12 22.26 -3.14
C GLU A 103 -9.91 20.94 -2.40
N LYS A 104 -11.00 20.23 -2.06
CA LYS A 104 -10.94 18.87 -1.51
C LYS A 104 -10.12 17.94 -2.39
N SER A 105 -10.39 17.93 -3.70
CA SER A 105 -9.68 17.10 -4.67
C SER A 105 -8.19 17.45 -4.72
N ASN A 106 -7.85 18.74 -4.69
CA ASN A 106 -6.47 19.22 -4.67
C ASN A 106 -5.73 18.77 -3.40
N ILE A 107 -6.34 18.93 -2.22
CA ILE A 107 -5.77 18.51 -0.93
C ILE A 107 -5.47 17.00 -0.94
N LEU A 108 -6.40 16.17 -1.42
CA LEU A 108 -6.22 14.73 -1.48
C LEU A 108 -5.17 14.31 -2.51
N LYS A 109 -5.14 14.96 -3.68
CA LYS A 109 -4.14 14.70 -4.73
C LYS A 109 -2.71 15.02 -4.29
N LEU A 110 -2.52 16.01 -3.41
CA LEU A 110 -1.21 16.38 -2.88
C LEU A 110 -0.52 15.25 -2.11
N VAL A 111 -1.26 14.25 -1.62
CA VAL A 111 -0.70 13.08 -0.95
C VAL A 111 -1.13 11.77 -1.62
N GLY A 112 -1.70 11.86 -2.82
CA GLY A 112 -2.15 10.69 -3.57
C GLY A 112 -3.32 9.92 -2.95
N LEU A 113 -4.13 10.52 -2.07
CA LEU A 113 -5.22 9.84 -1.36
C LEU A 113 -6.55 9.90 -2.14
N HIS A 114 -7.36 8.86 -2.05
CA HIS A 114 -8.75 8.87 -2.48
C HIS A 114 -9.66 9.48 -1.42
N ASP A 115 -10.84 9.95 -1.83
CA ASP A 115 -11.86 10.42 -0.91
C ASP A 115 -12.64 9.26 -0.27
N VAL A 116 -11.92 8.30 0.33
CA VAL A 116 -12.48 7.10 0.96
C VAL A 116 -11.92 7.00 2.37
N ALA A 117 -12.79 6.86 3.37
CA ALA A 117 -12.36 6.63 4.73
C ALA A 117 -11.75 5.22 4.82
N ASN A 118 -10.47 5.14 5.20
CA ASN A 118 -9.78 3.86 5.29
C ASN A 118 -10.25 3.13 6.57
N PHE A 119 -10.70 1.89 6.43
CA PHE A 119 -11.14 1.07 7.57
C PHE A 119 -10.02 0.86 8.59
N PHE A 120 -8.77 0.69 8.16
CA PHE A 120 -7.64 0.40 9.04
C PHE A 120 -7.34 1.54 10.01
N TRP A 121 -7.74 2.78 9.71
CA TRP A 121 -7.63 3.90 10.66
C TRP A 121 -8.47 3.69 11.94
N SER A 122 -9.46 2.79 11.89
CA SER A 122 -10.26 2.41 13.07
C SER A 122 -9.60 1.37 13.97
N LEU A 123 -8.51 0.75 13.52
CA LEU A 123 -7.72 -0.20 14.28
C LEU A 123 -6.47 0.49 14.83
N LEU A 124 -6.45 0.79 16.13
CA LEU A 124 -5.42 1.63 16.77
C LEU A 124 -3.97 1.17 16.51
N HIS A 125 -3.77 -0.13 16.37
CA HIS A 125 -2.45 -0.75 16.21
C HIS A 125 -2.16 -1.17 14.75
N SER A 126 -2.88 -0.61 13.79
CA SER A 126 -2.66 -0.82 12.36
C SER A 126 -2.21 0.48 11.70
N ASP A 127 -1.12 0.43 10.93
CA ASP A 127 -0.74 1.54 10.05
C ASP A 127 -0.72 1.05 8.60
N PRO A 128 -1.75 1.37 7.79
CA PRO A 128 -1.88 0.81 6.46
C PRO A 128 -0.80 1.31 5.49
N TYR A 129 -0.02 2.33 5.86
CA TYR A 129 1.07 2.86 5.04
C TYR A 129 2.40 2.16 5.33
N LYS A 130 2.57 1.66 6.56
CA LYS A 130 3.78 0.97 7.02
C LYS A 130 3.79 -0.53 6.71
N VAL A 131 2.63 -1.18 6.76
CA VAL A 131 2.54 -2.66 6.82
C VAL A 131 2.50 -3.33 5.45
N ILE A 132 2.38 -2.54 4.38
CA ILE A 132 2.33 -3.03 3.00
C ILE A 132 3.69 -3.62 2.64
N SER A 133 3.64 -4.87 2.19
CA SER A 133 4.76 -5.59 1.60
C SER A 133 4.35 -6.07 0.23
N TYR A 134 5.19 -5.79 -0.77
CA TYR A 134 4.92 -6.18 -2.13
C TYR A 134 5.05 -7.69 -2.31
N ASP A 135 3.97 -8.35 -2.74
CA ASP A 135 4.01 -9.76 -3.13
C ASP A 135 4.66 -9.91 -4.50
N ALA A 136 5.96 -10.24 -4.50
CA ALA A 136 6.74 -10.49 -5.70
C ALA A 136 6.28 -11.75 -6.45
N LEU A 137 5.77 -12.77 -5.74
CA LEU A 137 5.48 -14.07 -6.33
C LEU A 137 4.35 -13.99 -7.38
N HIS A 138 3.31 -13.20 -7.09
CA HIS A 138 2.14 -13.17 -7.95
C HIS A 138 2.35 -12.40 -9.27
N LYS A 139 3.18 -11.35 -9.25
CA LYS A 139 3.29 -10.39 -10.37
C LYS A 139 4.63 -10.45 -11.11
N ASP A 140 5.73 -10.76 -10.45
CA ASP A 140 7.05 -10.68 -11.08
C ASP A 140 7.30 -11.86 -12.00
N ASP A 141 7.05 -13.10 -11.55
CA ASP A 141 7.36 -14.33 -12.30
C ASP A 141 6.47 -14.53 -13.55
N LEU A 142 5.18 -14.22 -13.44
CA LEU A 142 4.22 -14.45 -14.55
C LEU A 142 3.95 -13.18 -15.36
N GLY A 143 3.86 -12.02 -14.71
CA GLY A 143 3.37 -10.78 -15.31
C GLY A 143 4.48 -9.89 -15.86
N LYS A 144 5.26 -9.29 -14.96
CA LYS A 144 6.26 -8.28 -15.33
C LYS A 144 7.40 -8.89 -16.13
N PHE A 145 7.90 -10.05 -15.72
CA PHE A 145 9.00 -10.69 -16.42
C PHE A 145 8.62 -10.99 -17.87
N SER A 146 7.55 -11.76 -18.08
CA SER A 146 7.16 -12.21 -19.43
C SER A 146 6.76 -11.06 -20.37
N LYS A 147 5.98 -10.07 -19.88
CA LYS A 147 5.39 -9.03 -20.73
C LYS A 147 6.26 -7.79 -20.91
N HIS A 148 7.16 -7.49 -19.98
CA HIS A 148 7.89 -6.23 -19.96
C HIS A 148 9.40 -6.42 -19.92
N ILE A 149 9.92 -7.22 -18.98
CA ILE A 149 11.37 -7.38 -18.81
C ILE A 149 11.95 -8.25 -19.93
N TYR A 150 11.32 -9.38 -20.24
CA TYR A 150 11.82 -10.33 -21.24
C TYR A 150 11.92 -9.73 -22.66
N PRO A 151 10.92 -8.98 -23.18
CA PRO A 151 11.06 -8.30 -24.46
C PRO A 151 12.23 -7.29 -24.50
N VAL A 152 12.44 -6.56 -23.40
CA VAL A 152 13.57 -5.62 -23.27
C VAL A 152 14.89 -6.37 -23.25
N LEU A 153 14.98 -7.44 -22.47
CA LEU A 153 16.17 -8.29 -22.39
C LEU A 153 16.53 -8.87 -23.77
N VAL A 154 15.56 -9.43 -24.49
CA VAL A 154 15.76 -9.96 -25.85
C VAL A 154 16.23 -8.87 -26.80
N ARG A 155 15.68 -7.65 -26.71
CA ARG A 155 16.12 -6.50 -27.52
C ARG A 155 17.60 -6.17 -27.24
N VAL A 156 17.98 -6.03 -25.98
CA VAL A 156 19.37 -5.75 -25.59
C VAL A 156 20.32 -6.84 -26.08
N ILE A 157 19.97 -8.12 -25.91
CA ILE A 157 20.77 -9.27 -26.38
C ILE A 157 20.99 -9.23 -27.91
N LYS A 158 19.97 -8.83 -28.68
CA LYS A 158 20.06 -8.65 -30.13
C LYS A 158 20.98 -7.48 -30.50
N GLU A 159 20.84 -6.35 -29.83
CA GLU A 159 21.65 -5.15 -30.04
C GLU A 159 23.15 -5.40 -29.80
N VAL A 160 23.48 -6.25 -28.81
CA VAL A 160 24.88 -6.65 -28.54
C VAL A 160 25.36 -7.86 -29.37
N GLY A 161 24.54 -8.37 -30.29
CA GLY A 161 24.93 -9.46 -31.20
C GLY A 161 25.13 -10.84 -30.54
N LEU A 162 24.50 -11.06 -29.38
CA LEU A 162 24.56 -12.30 -28.60
C LEU A 162 23.35 -13.23 -28.81
N ALA A 163 22.41 -12.85 -29.67
CA ALA A 163 21.25 -13.69 -29.99
C ALA A 163 21.68 -15.04 -30.58
N GLY A 164 21.22 -16.15 -29.99
CA GLY A 164 21.54 -17.52 -30.43
C GLY A 164 22.97 -17.98 -30.11
N LYS A 165 23.68 -17.26 -29.22
CA LYS A 165 25.03 -17.62 -28.76
C LYS A 165 25.09 -17.98 -27.26
N LEU A 166 24.01 -17.76 -26.52
CA LEU A 166 23.94 -17.97 -25.07
C LEU A 166 23.67 -19.44 -24.68
N ASP A 167 23.31 -20.25 -25.67
CA ASP A 167 23.02 -21.68 -25.62
C ASP A 167 24.16 -22.55 -26.16
N GLN A 168 25.27 -21.94 -26.59
CA GLN A 168 26.47 -22.64 -27.02
C GLN A 168 27.30 -23.02 -25.78
N LYS A 169 27.14 -24.26 -25.32
CA LYS A 169 28.01 -24.89 -24.32
C LYS A 169 29.41 -25.14 -24.87
#